data_AF-A0AAW7SVP2-F1
#
_entry.id   AF-A0AAW7SVP2-F1
#
_cell.length_a   1.000
_cell.length_b   1.000
_cell.length_c   1.000
_cell.angle_alpha   90.00
_cell.angle_beta   90.00
_cell.angle_gamma   90.00
#
_symmetry.space_group_name_H-M   'P 1'
#
loop_
_entity.id
_entity.type
_entity.pdbx_description
1 polymer ?
#
loop_
_entity_poly.entity_id
_entity_poly.type
_entity_poly.pdbx_seq_one_letter_code
_entity_poly.pdbx_strand_id
1 'polypeptide(L)'
;MKKKRQTVARQAAARGPLPELPKELLDQLVKGPMTPAEVQDLMLAFNKAVIERAMGAEMNLHLGYRPGQSKPPGQANERNGASGKTVITDRGPVRVEVPRDRDGSFEPILIPKHERRFTTLGRMLQCRIKGSRAVRNSLLIFLLAVRRPIQAAASRVRLC
;
A
#
# COMPACT_ATOMS: atom_id res chain seq x y z
N MET A 1 -25.32 10.18 0.88
CA MET A 1 -24.55 10.72 -0.28
C MET A 1 -24.19 9.59 -1.24
N LYS A 2 -24.80 9.54 -2.43
CA LYS A 2 -24.49 8.52 -3.46
C LYS A 2 -23.15 8.87 -4.11
N LYS A 3 -22.12 8.03 -3.94
CA LYS A 3 -20.85 8.18 -4.68
C LYS A 3 -21.12 7.94 -6.17
N LYS A 4 -20.96 8.98 -7.01
CA LYS A 4 -20.99 8.83 -8.48
C LYS A 4 -19.92 7.79 -8.87
N ARG A 5 -20.34 6.67 -9.46
CA ARG A 5 -19.42 5.72 -10.10
C ARG A 5 -18.75 6.47 -11.26
N GLN A 6 -17.44 6.68 -11.17
CA GLN A 6 -16.68 7.22 -12.29
C GLN A 6 -16.57 6.14 -13.38
N THR A 7 -16.72 6.54 -14.64
CA THR A 7 -16.52 5.67 -15.79
C THR A 7 -15.04 5.30 -15.94
N VAL A 8 -14.75 4.12 -16.47
CA VAL A 8 -13.37 3.65 -16.73
C VAL A 8 -12.59 4.61 -17.64
N ALA A 9 -13.25 5.22 -18.62
CA ALA A 9 -12.64 6.24 -19.47
C ALA A 9 -12.19 7.49 -18.68
N ARG A 10 -13.00 7.93 -17.70
CA ARG A 10 -12.65 9.07 -16.83
C ARG A 10 -11.51 8.73 -15.87
N GLN A 11 -11.40 7.46 -15.46
CA GLN A 11 -10.27 6.97 -14.64
C GLN A 11 -8.98 6.89 -15.46
N ALA A 12 -9.05 6.44 -16.71
CA ALA A 12 -7.90 6.41 -17.62
C ALA A 12 -7.38 7.83 -17.93
N ALA A 13 -8.29 8.76 -18.25
CA ALA A 13 -7.93 10.16 -18.50
C ALA A 13 -7.31 10.87 -17.28
N ALA A 14 -7.69 10.46 -16.06
CA ALA A 14 -7.16 11.05 -14.83
C ALA A 14 -5.74 10.56 -14.45
N ARG A 15 -5.24 9.48 -15.08
CA ARG A 15 -3.97 8.84 -14.68
C ARG A 15 -2.72 9.49 -15.30
N GLY A 16 -2.89 10.41 -16.24
CA GLY A 16 -1.80 11.05 -16.98
C GLY A 16 -1.14 10.10 -18.01
N PRO A 17 -0.18 10.62 -18.81
CA PRO A 17 0.60 9.80 -19.72
C PRO A 17 1.39 8.72 -18.96
N LEU A 18 1.42 7.52 -19.51
CA LEU A 18 2.28 6.46 -18.97
C LEU A 18 3.75 6.85 -19.17
N PRO A 19 4.65 6.47 -18.25
CA PRO A 19 6.07 6.65 -18.47
C PRO A 19 6.49 5.89 -19.74
N GLU A 20 7.31 6.52 -20.57
CA GLU A 20 7.83 5.91 -21.78
C GLU A 20 8.83 4.81 -21.43
N LEU A 21 8.62 3.61 -21.98
CA LEU A 21 9.54 2.49 -21.81
C LEU A 21 10.62 2.57 -22.90
N PRO A 22 11.90 2.34 -22.57
CA PRO A 22 12.96 2.32 -23.56
C PRO A 22 12.72 1.19 -24.56
N LYS A 23 12.81 1.52 -25.86
CA LYS A 23 12.53 0.57 -26.96
C LYS A 23 13.46 -0.65 -26.91
N GLU A 24 14.72 -0.43 -26.54
CA GLU A 24 15.73 -1.48 -26.38
C GLU A 24 15.30 -2.57 -25.37
N LEU A 25 14.61 -2.19 -24.29
CA LEU A 25 14.11 -3.16 -23.32
C LEU A 25 12.98 -4.01 -23.94
N LEU A 26 12.12 -3.40 -24.75
CA LEU A 26 11.02 -4.11 -25.41
C LEU A 26 11.54 -5.09 -26.45
N ASP A 27 12.56 -4.71 -27.21
CA ASP A 27 13.20 -5.60 -28.19
C ASP A 27 13.89 -6.80 -27.52
N GLN A 28 14.44 -6.61 -26.32
CA GLN A 28 15.00 -7.70 -25.53
C GLN A 28 13.94 -8.64 -24.97
N LEU A 29 12.80 -8.10 -24.55
CA LEU A 29 11.70 -8.87 -23.95
C LEU A 29 10.84 -9.56 -25.01
N VAL A 30 10.64 -8.96 -26.18
CA VAL A 30 9.73 -9.43 -27.24
C VAL A 30 10.52 -9.80 -28.50
N LYS A 31 11.03 -11.04 -28.55
CA LYS A 31 11.90 -11.53 -29.64
C LYS A 31 11.16 -12.14 -30.84
N GLY A 32 9.84 -11.99 -30.94
CA GLY A 32 9.03 -12.60 -32.01
C GLY A 32 7.53 -12.65 -31.69
N PRO A 33 6.72 -13.36 -32.50
CA PRO A 33 5.31 -13.56 -32.22
C PRO A 33 5.15 -14.41 -30.95
N MET A 34 4.59 -13.82 -29.90
CA MET A 34 4.33 -14.51 -28.64
C MET A 34 2.89 -14.98 -28.56
N THR A 35 2.69 -16.11 -27.88
CA THR A 35 1.35 -16.58 -27.53
C THR A 35 0.76 -15.74 -26.38
N PRO A 36 -0.59 -15.66 -26.25
CA PRO A 36 -1.21 -14.97 -25.11
C PRO A 36 -0.79 -15.53 -23.74
N ALA A 37 -0.37 -16.79 -23.68
CA ALA A 37 0.15 -17.42 -22.46
C ALA A 37 1.57 -16.92 -22.14
N GLU A 38 2.47 -16.91 -23.13
CA GLU A 38 3.84 -16.38 -22.96
C GLU A 38 3.85 -14.92 -22.52
N VAL A 39 2.93 -14.10 -23.05
CA VAL A 39 2.79 -12.71 -22.61
C VAL A 39 2.38 -12.64 -21.13
N GLN A 40 1.55 -13.56 -20.65
CA GLN A 40 1.18 -13.60 -19.23
C GLN A 40 2.36 -14.01 -18.35
N ASP A 41 3.12 -15.03 -18.76
CA ASP A 41 4.30 -15.50 -18.02
C ASP A 41 5.38 -14.42 -17.95
N LEU A 42 5.60 -13.71 -19.06
CA LEU A 42 6.49 -12.55 -19.12
C LEU A 42 6.06 -11.46 -18.11
N MET A 43 4.77 -11.16 -18.05
CA MET A 43 4.24 -10.17 -17.12
C MET A 43 4.38 -10.63 -15.65
N LEU A 44 4.20 -11.92 -15.37
CA LEU A 44 4.43 -12.48 -14.04
C LEU A 44 5.92 -12.39 -13.64
N ALA A 45 6.83 -12.73 -14.55
CA ALA A 45 8.27 -12.61 -14.34
C ALA A 45 8.71 -11.15 -14.13
N PHE A 46 8.17 -10.23 -14.93
CA PHE A 46 8.43 -8.79 -14.78
C PHE A 46 7.95 -8.28 -13.42
N ASN A 47 6.71 -8.62 -13.03
CA ASN A 47 6.17 -8.23 -11.72
C ASN A 47 7.01 -8.79 -10.57
N LYS A 48 7.48 -10.04 -10.66
CA LYS A 48 8.39 -10.64 -9.69
C LYS A 48 9.65 -9.79 -9.52
N ALA A 49 10.34 -9.51 -10.62
CA ALA A 49 11.59 -8.76 -10.62
C ALA A 49 11.43 -7.35 -10.05
N VAL A 50 10.34 -6.65 -10.41
CA VAL A 50 10.03 -5.31 -9.90
C VAL A 50 9.78 -5.34 -8.39
N ILE A 51 8.98 -6.30 -7.92
CA ILE A 51 8.68 -6.43 -6.48
C ILE A 51 9.95 -6.72 -5.68
N GLU A 52 10.76 -7.69 -6.10
CA GLU A 52 12.01 -8.06 -5.42
C GLU A 52 12.99 -6.88 -5.38
N ARG A 53 13.11 -6.13 -6.49
CA ARG A 53 13.97 -4.95 -6.55
C ARG A 53 13.49 -3.84 -5.63
N ALA A 54 12.19 -3.58 -5.60
CA ALA A 54 11.60 -2.55 -4.74
C ALA A 54 11.76 -2.91 -3.25
N MET A 55 11.50 -4.17 -2.87
CA MET A 55 11.72 -4.61 -1.48
C MET A 55 13.20 -4.60 -1.09
N GLY A 56 14.10 -4.93 -2.03
CA GLY A 56 15.53 -4.77 -1.83
C GLY A 56 15.95 -3.32 -1.58
N ALA A 57 15.31 -2.36 -2.26
CA ALA A 57 15.54 -0.93 -2.03
C ALA A 57 15.02 -0.48 -0.65
N GLU A 58 13.85 -0.95 -0.22
CA GLU A 58 13.34 -0.71 1.14
C GLU A 58 14.30 -1.24 2.21
N MET A 59 14.85 -2.45 2.01
CA MET A 59 15.84 -3.02 2.93
C MET A 59 17.15 -2.21 2.97
N ASN A 60 17.61 -1.71 1.82
CA ASN A 60 18.79 -0.87 1.78
C ASN A 60 18.58 0.44 2.55
N LEU A 61 17.37 1.01 2.49
CA LEU A 61 17.02 2.21 3.25
C LEU A 61 16.93 1.91 4.76
N HIS A 62 16.37 0.76 5.14
CA HIS A 62 16.26 0.33 6.55
C HIS A 62 17.63 0.11 7.20
N LEU A 63 18.54 -0.57 6.50
CA LEU A 63 19.86 -0.89 7.02
C LEU A 63 20.88 0.23 6.81
N GLY A 64 20.69 1.09 5.81
CA GLY A 64 21.61 2.18 5.48
C GLY A 64 22.79 1.78 4.58
N TYR A 65 22.84 0.53 4.11
CA TYR A 65 23.90 0.03 3.22
C TYR A 65 23.39 -0.98 2.19
N ARG A 66 24.16 -1.17 1.12
CA ARG A 66 23.82 -2.08 0.01
C ARG A 66 24.25 -3.52 0.30
N PRO A 67 23.61 -4.52 -0.33
CA PRO A 67 24.11 -5.89 -0.28
C PRO A 67 25.56 -5.96 -0.78
N GLY A 68 26.42 -6.66 -0.04
CA GLY A 68 27.85 -6.81 -0.34
C GLY A 68 28.75 -5.71 0.23
N GLN A 69 28.19 -4.66 0.84
CA GLN A 69 28.98 -3.67 1.58
C GLN A 69 29.21 -4.10 3.03
N SER A 70 30.33 -3.69 3.62
CA SER A 70 30.62 -3.89 5.03
C SER A 70 29.60 -3.16 5.90
N LYS A 71 29.17 -3.82 6.98
CA LYS A 71 28.25 -3.23 7.96
C LYS A 71 28.85 -1.95 8.57
N PRO A 72 28.08 -0.86 8.68
CA PRO A 72 28.51 0.33 9.41
C PRO A 72 28.93 0.00 10.84
N PRO A 73 30.03 0.60 11.36
CA PRO A 73 30.48 0.35 12.71
C PRO A 73 29.40 0.77 13.73
N GLY A 74 29.17 -0.06 14.75
CA GLY A 74 28.19 0.20 15.81
C GLY A 74 26.75 -0.28 15.53
N GLN A 75 26.45 -0.79 14.33
CA GLN A 75 25.13 -1.37 14.04
C GLN A 75 25.06 -2.84 14.47
N ALA A 76 24.10 -3.18 15.35
CA ALA A 76 23.84 -4.57 15.74
C ALA A 76 23.16 -5.35 14.61
N ASN A 77 22.15 -4.74 13.98
CA ASN A 77 21.34 -5.38 12.95
C ASN A 77 22.12 -5.62 11.63
N GLU A 78 21.78 -6.72 10.96
CA GLU A 78 22.39 -7.12 9.70
C GLU A 78 21.38 -7.81 8.79
N ARG A 79 21.70 -7.91 7.49
CA ARG A 79 20.88 -8.65 6.54
C ARG A 79 21.01 -10.16 6.79
N ASN A 80 19.88 -10.84 6.92
CA ASN A 80 19.80 -12.28 7.20
C ASN A 80 19.09 -13.02 6.06
N GLY A 81 19.71 -13.00 4.88
CA GLY A 81 19.20 -13.68 3.68
C GLY A 81 17.84 -13.17 3.20
N ALA A 82 17.08 -14.06 2.56
CA ALA A 82 15.74 -13.80 2.06
C ALA A 82 14.79 -14.95 2.40
N SER A 83 13.52 -14.62 2.59
CA SER A 83 12.45 -15.59 2.84
C SER A 83 11.47 -15.55 1.67
N GLY A 84 11.14 -16.70 1.12
CA GLY A 84 10.19 -16.73 0.02
C GLY A 84 8.75 -16.50 0.50
N LYS A 85 8.03 -15.63 -0.20
CA LYS A 85 6.60 -15.34 0.01
C LYS A 85 5.84 -15.54 -1.29
N THR A 86 4.66 -16.16 -1.23
CA THR A 86 3.79 -16.29 -2.40
C THR A 86 2.76 -15.17 -2.37
N VAL A 87 2.81 -14.31 -3.38
CA VAL A 87 2.01 -13.11 -3.51
C VAL A 87 0.99 -13.31 -4.62
N ILE A 88 -0.28 -13.08 -4.30
CA ILE A 88 -1.39 -13.19 -5.24
C ILE A 88 -1.51 -11.85 -5.96
N THR A 89 -1.24 -11.85 -7.27
CA THR A 89 -1.44 -10.70 -8.15
C THR A 89 -2.71 -10.89 -8.99
N ASP A 90 -3.19 -9.82 -9.62
CA ASP A 90 -4.36 -9.87 -10.51
C ASP A 90 -4.16 -10.80 -11.72
N ARG A 91 -2.90 -11.06 -12.10
CA ARG A 91 -2.53 -11.94 -13.22
C ARG A 91 -2.19 -13.37 -12.79
N GLY A 92 -2.08 -13.63 -11.48
CA GLY A 92 -1.72 -14.94 -10.95
C GLY A 92 -0.85 -14.89 -9.69
N PRO A 93 -0.63 -16.04 -9.03
CA PRO A 93 0.28 -16.14 -7.90
C PRO A 93 1.74 -16.07 -8.36
N VAL A 94 2.57 -15.31 -7.64
CA VAL A 94 4.01 -15.15 -7.90
C VAL A 94 4.79 -15.46 -6.63
N ARG A 95 5.84 -16.28 -6.75
CA ARG A 95 6.80 -16.54 -5.68
C ARG A 95 7.87 -15.45 -5.71
N VAL A 96 7.96 -14.65 -4.65
CA VAL A 96 8.94 -13.56 -4.48
C VAL A 96 9.86 -13.83 -3.31
N GLU A 97 11.11 -13.39 -3.43
CA GLU A 97 12.09 -13.41 -2.34
C GLU A 97 12.05 -12.10 -1.54
N VAL A 98 11.68 -12.21 -0.26
CA VAL A 98 11.57 -11.06 0.64
C VAL A 98 12.84 -10.95 1.48
N PRO A 99 13.58 -9.83 1.41
CA PRO A 99 14.77 -9.64 2.24
C PRO A 99 14.40 -9.58 3.72
N ARG A 100 15.25 -10.14 4.58
CA ARG A 100 15.04 -10.16 6.03
C ARG A 100 16.25 -9.57 6.76
N ASP A 101 16.00 -8.95 7.92
CA ASP A 101 17.02 -8.52 8.86
C ASP A 101 17.18 -9.52 10.01
N ARG A 102 18.30 -9.43 10.74
CA ARG A 102 18.63 -10.31 11.87
C ARG A 102 17.70 -10.08 13.05
N ASP A 103 17.41 -8.81 13.34
CA ASP A 103 16.62 -8.40 14.51
C ASP A 103 15.10 -8.49 14.26
N GLY A 104 14.67 -8.71 13.02
CA GLY A 104 13.25 -8.78 12.64
C GLY A 104 12.51 -7.45 12.69
N SER A 105 13.24 -6.34 12.84
CA SER A 105 12.76 -4.97 12.93
C SER A 105 12.25 -4.41 11.59
N PHE A 106 12.58 -5.03 10.47
CA PHE A 106 12.19 -4.55 9.15
C PHE A 106 10.68 -4.65 8.93
N GLU A 107 10.04 -3.53 8.56
CA GLU A 107 8.61 -3.45 8.22
C GLU A 107 8.42 -2.98 6.77
N PRO A 108 8.27 -3.91 5.80
CA PRO A 108 8.10 -3.55 4.40
C PRO A 108 6.80 -2.78 4.15
N ILE A 109 6.88 -1.73 3.34
CA ILE A 109 5.74 -0.88 2.99
C ILE A 109 5.03 -1.46 1.76
N LEU A 110 5.80 -1.91 0.77
CA LEU A 110 5.25 -2.45 -0.47
C LEU A 110 4.45 -3.74 -0.26
N ILE A 111 4.87 -4.63 0.65
CA ILE A 111 4.09 -5.83 1.01
C ILE A 111 4.18 -6.06 2.51
N PRO A 112 3.18 -5.61 3.29
CA PRO A 112 3.15 -5.76 4.73
C PRO A 112 3.33 -7.20 5.19
N LYS A 113 3.79 -7.33 6.44
CA LYS A 113 3.86 -8.63 7.12
C LYS A 113 2.49 -9.31 7.08
N HIS A 114 2.49 -10.63 6.86
CA HIS A 114 1.30 -11.49 6.77
C HIS A 114 0.32 -11.23 5.60
N GLU A 115 0.44 -10.11 4.87
CA GLU A 115 -0.42 -9.85 3.72
C GLU A 115 0.09 -10.57 2.46
N ARG A 116 -0.76 -11.37 1.81
CA ARG A 116 -0.40 -12.13 0.60
C ARG A 116 -1.04 -11.59 -0.68
N ARG A 117 -1.90 -10.58 -0.60
CA ARG A 117 -2.58 -10.01 -1.78
C ARG A 117 -1.87 -8.74 -2.20
N PHE A 118 -1.37 -8.74 -3.43
CA PHE A 118 -0.87 -7.54 -4.06
C PHE A 118 -2.00 -6.95 -4.89
N THR A 119 -2.90 -6.23 -4.22
CA THR A 119 -3.92 -5.48 -4.95
C THR A 119 -3.22 -4.37 -5.73
N THR A 120 -3.51 -4.25 -7.03
CA THR A 120 -2.96 -3.26 -7.98
C THR A 120 -2.27 -2.09 -7.29
N LEU A 121 -0.99 -1.81 -7.60
CA LEU A 121 -0.13 -0.79 -6.98
C LEU A 121 -0.82 0.52 -6.53
N GLY A 122 -1.87 0.99 -7.22
CA GLY A 122 -2.67 2.15 -6.84
C GLY A 122 -3.59 1.97 -5.60
N ARG A 123 -3.97 0.75 -5.20
CA ARG A 123 -4.87 0.48 -4.06
C ARG A 123 -4.13 0.40 -2.73
N MET A 124 -2.82 0.16 -2.75
CA MET A 124 -1.99 0.06 -1.56
C MET A 124 -1.84 1.43 -0.85
N LEU A 125 -1.64 2.48 -1.64
CA LEU A 125 -1.68 3.89 -1.17
C LEU A 125 -3.08 4.29 -0.63
N GLN A 126 -4.15 3.68 -1.14
CA GLN A 126 -5.52 3.98 -0.71
C GLN A 126 -5.86 3.39 0.66
N CYS A 127 -5.28 2.26 1.06
CA CYS A 127 -5.53 1.63 2.37
C CYS A 127 -4.98 2.47 3.54
N ARG A 128 -3.81 3.12 3.39
CA ARG A 128 -3.24 4.03 4.41
C ARG A 128 -4.15 5.25 4.66
N ILE A 129 -4.73 5.82 3.59
CA ILE A 129 -5.62 7.00 3.70
C ILE A 129 -7.02 6.64 4.25
N LYS A 130 -7.46 5.38 4.16
CA LYS A 130 -8.75 4.94 4.72
C LYS A 130 -8.64 4.26 6.09
N GLY A 131 -7.44 4.23 6.66
CA GLY A 131 -7.08 3.60 7.94
C GLY A 131 -7.38 4.39 9.21
N SER A 132 -8.12 5.50 9.17
CA SER A 132 -8.69 6.11 10.38
C SER A 132 -10.13 5.62 10.59
N ARG A 133 -10.27 4.38 11.06
CA ARG A 133 -11.47 3.92 11.76
C ARG A 133 -11.06 3.23 13.06
N ALA A 134 -10.31 3.96 13.88
CA ALA A 134 -10.11 3.61 15.28
C ALA A 134 -11.11 4.43 16.11
N VAL A 135 -11.92 3.71 16.88
CA VAL A 135 -12.72 4.15 18.03
C VAL A 135 -13.93 5.06 17.75
N ARG A 136 -15.08 4.43 17.46
CA ARG A 136 -16.37 4.96 17.93
C ARG A 136 -17.00 3.93 18.86
N ASN A 137 -16.47 3.87 20.06
CA ASN A 137 -17.15 3.29 21.21
C ASN A 137 -16.70 4.04 22.46
N SER A 138 -17.45 5.08 22.85
CA SER A 138 -17.38 5.72 24.19
C SER A 138 -18.13 7.06 24.32
N LEU A 139 -18.88 7.56 23.33
CA LEU A 139 -19.76 8.74 23.53
C LEU A 139 -21.21 8.38 23.88
N LEU A 140 -21.38 7.25 24.59
CA LEU A 140 -22.57 6.99 25.41
C LEU A 140 -22.44 7.65 26.80
N ILE A 141 -21.31 8.32 27.09
CA ILE A 141 -21.03 8.94 28.40
C ILE A 141 -21.50 10.41 28.46
N PHE A 142 -21.74 11.10 27.34
CA PHE A 142 -22.16 12.51 27.36
C PHE A 142 -23.70 12.71 27.42
N LEU A 143 -24.49 11.63 27.33
CA LEU A 143 -25.95 11.68 27.32
C LEU A 143 -26.59 11.45 28.71
N LEU A 144 -25.88 11.74 29.81
CA LEU A 144 -26.39 11.51 31.18
C LEU A 144 -26.38 12.70 32.16
N ALA A 145 -25.89 13.90 31.84
CA ALA A 145 -25.64 14.89 32.91
C ALA A 145 -26.36 16.24 32.87
N VAL A 146 -27.26 16.54 31.91
CA VAL A 146 -28.06 17.80 31.95
C VAL A 146 -29.54 17.52 31.73
N ARG A 147 -30.11 16.73 32.64
CA ARG A 147 -31.53 16.74 32.98
C ARG A 147 -31.56 17.09 34.46
N ARG A 148 -31.85 18.34 34.86
CA ARG A 148 -33.18 18.88 35.23
C ARG A 148 -32.94 20.00 36.27
N PRO A 149 -33.94 20.73 36.82
CA PRO A 149 -35.20 21.28 36.27
C PRO A 149 -35.57 22.70 36.83
N ILE A 150 -36.72 23.25 36.39
CA ILE A 150 -37.68 24.14 37.11
C ILE A 150 -37.20 25.50 37.66
N GLN A 151 -37.69 26.59 37.04
CA GLN A 151 -38.44 27.73 37.65
C GLN A 151 -38.78 28.70 36.48
N ALA A 152 -40.05 28.83 36.08
CA ALA A 152 -41.11 29.64 36.69
C ALA A 152 -41.04 31.14 36.32
N ALA A 153 -42.12 31.56 35.64
CA ALA A 153 -42.84 32.84 35.79
C ALA A 153 -42.35 34.14 35.12
N ALA A 154 -43.34 34.79 34.48
CA ALA A 154 -43.56 36.24 34.28
C ALA A 154 -42.56 36.96 33.35
N SER A 155 -42.91 37.88 32.46
CA SER A 155 -44.07 38.76 32.22
C SER A 155 -43.88 39.33 30.79
N ARG A 156 -44.89 39.36 29.91
CA ARG A 156 -45.87 40.44 29.67
C ARG A 156 -45.24 41.82 29.40
N VAL A 157 -45.73 42.49 28.33
CA VAL A 157 -45.66 43.94 27.99
C VAL A 157 -44.39 44.35 27.20
N ARG A 158 -44.33 45.24 26.19
CA ARG A 158 -45.19 45.90 25.16
C ARG A 158 -44.25 46.95 24.50
N LEU A 159 -44.55 47.39 23.26
CA LEU A 159 -43.95 48.53 22.51
C LEU A 159 -42.50 48.33 22.00
N CYS A 160 -42.07 48.75 20.80
CA CYS A 160 -42.61 49.68 19.78
C CYS A 160 -42.61 49.03 18.39
#